data_AF-A0AB36IYT6-F1
#
_entry.id   AF-A0AB36IYT6-F1
#
_cell.length_a   1.000
_cell.length_b   1.000
_cell.length_c   1.000
_cell.angle_alpha   90.00
_cell.angle_beta   90.00
_cell.angle_gamma   90.00
#
_symmetry.space_group_name_H-M   'P 1'
#
loop_
_entity.id
_entity.type
_entity.pdbx_description
1 polymer ?
#
loop_
_entity_poly.entity_id
_entity_poly.type
_entity_poly.pdbx_seq_one_letter_code
_entity_poly.pdbx_strand_id
1 'polypeptide(L)'
;MTMCLEGYVITPHAIDRALDMGVAGEEIRQCLLNPDSVTKSRKHKGFNHRAGRITCGVVQHRVVTVVWSSKEGWRDDLGEGHAYGGRTYRGD
;
A
#
# COMPACT_ATOMS: atom_id res chain seq x y z
N MET A 1 -6.34 -9.03 12.98
CA MET A 1 -5.51 -8.26 13.92
C MET A 1 -5.40 -6.84 13.38
N THR A 2 -5.69 -5.81 14.18
CA THR A 2 -5.61 -4.41 13.76
C THR A 2 -4.31 -3.83 14.32
N MET A 3 -3.46 -3.26 13.48
CA MET A 3 -2.21 -2.62 13.90
C MET A 3 -2.41 -1.11 13.96
N CYS A 4 -2.03 -0.51 15.08
CA CYS A 4 -2.05 0.94 15.27
C CYS A 4 -0.63 1.49 15.08
N LEU A 5 -0.46 2.44 14.16
CA LEU A 5 0.82 3.09 13.88
C LEU A 5 0.62 4.60 13.94
N GLU A 6 1.09 5.25 15.01
CA GLU A 6 1.09 6.72 15.19
C GLU A 6 -0.25 7.42 14.83
N GLY A 7 -1.37 6.85 15.29
CA GLY A 7 -2.71 7.40 15.02
C GLY A 7 -3.40 6.85 13.77
N TYR A 8 -2.71 6.03 12.97
CA TYR A 8 -3.30 5.28 11.87
C TYR A 8 -3.80 3.90 12.29
N VAL A 9 -4.93 3.51 11.75
CA VAL A 9 -5.50 2.16 11.88
C VAL A 9 -5.32 1.42 10.56
N ILE A 10 -4.52 0.36 10.55
CA ILE A 10 -4.31 -0.45 9.36
C ILE A 10 -5.37 -1.55 9.32
N THR A 11 -6.17 -1.58 8.26
CA THR A 11 -7.24 -2.58 8.09
C THR A 11 -6.66 -3.97 7.81
N PRO A 12 -7.38 -5.06 8.15
CA PRO A 12 -6.94 -6.41 7.81
C PRO A 12 -6.64 -6.58 6.32
N HIS A 13 -7.47 -6.01 5.45
CA HIS A 13 -7.25 -6.04 4.00
C HIS A 13 -5.92 -5.38 3.60
N ALA A 14 -5.58 -4.22 4.18
CA ALA A 14 -4.31 -3.56 3.91
C ALA A 14 -3.11 -4.36 4.43
N ILE A 15 -3.26 -5.06 5.57
CA ILE A 15 -2.22 -5.95 6.11
C ILE A 15 -1.99 -7.13 5.17
N ASP A 16 -3.05 -7.81 4.74
CA ASP A 16 -2.93 -8.94 3.79
C ASP A 16 -2.22 -8.50 2.51
N ARG A 17 -2.54 -7.31 2.00
CA ARG A 17 -1.87 -6.74 0.83
C ARG A 17 -0.39 -6.47 1.07
N ALA A 18 -0.02 -5.91 2.22
CA ALA A 18 1.36 -5.65 2.57
C ALA A 18 2.16 -6.96 2.70
N LEU A 19 1.58 -7.98 3.33
CA LEU A 19 2.19 -9.30 3.47
C LEU A 19 2.39 -9.98 2.11
N ASP A 20 1.36 -9.95 1.24
CA ASP A 20 1.47 -10.48 -0.12
C ASP A 20 2.63 -9.83 -0.89
N MET A 21 2.88 -8.55 -0.65
CA MET A 21 3.89 -7.73 -1.34
C MET A 21 5.27 -7.70 -0.66
N GLY A 22 5.45 -8.48 0.40
CA GLY A 22 6.69 -8.47 1.20
C GLY A 22 7.06 -7.08 1.69
N VAL A 23 6.06 -6.25 2.03
CA VAL A 23 6.27 -4.87 2.46
C VAL A 23 6.65 -4.84 3.94
N ALA A 24 7.81 -4.25 4.24
CA ALA A 24 8.25 -4.09 5.61
C ALA A 24 7.43 -3.02 6.33
N GLY A 25 7.27 -3.17 7.65
CA GLY A 25 6.56 -2.18 8.47
C GLY A 25 7.15 -0.77 8.36
N GLU A 26 8.48 -0.67 8.19
CA GLU A 26 9.17 0.61 8.01
C GLU A 26 8.81 1.29 6.68
N GLU A 27 8.57 0.52 5.60
CA GLU A 27 8.12 1.09 4.33
C GLU A 27 6.72 1.69 4.47
N ILE A 28 5.82 1.02 5.20
CA ILE A 28 4.48 1.54 5.51
C ILE A 28 4.59 2.81 6.37
N ARG A 29 5.45 2.79 7.39
CA ARG A 29 5.69 3.95 8.25
C ARG A 29 6.18 5.14 7.44
N GLN A 30 7.21 4.95 6.60
CA GLN A 30 7.74 5.99 5.75
C GLN A 30 6.67 6.52 4.78
N CYS A 31 5.87 5.64 4.20
CA CYS A 31 4.78 6.01 3.30
C CYS A 31 3.70 6.87 3.98
N LEU A 32 3.39 6.61 5.25
CA LEU A 32 2.37 7.38 5.98
C LEU A 32 2.90 8.72 6.49
N LEU A 33 4.14 8.76 6.98
CA LEU A 33 4.70 9.92 7.69
C LEU A 33 5.50 10.87 6.80
N ASN A 34 6.24 10.31 5.83
CA ASN A 34 7.11 11.04 4.93
C ASN A 34 6.83 10.63 3.46
N PRO A 35 5.59 10.80 2.96
CA PRO A 35 5.27 10.45 1.58
C PRO A 35 6.03 11.34 0.58
N ASP A 36 6.53 10.73 -0.50
CA ASP A 36 7.05 11.44 -1.67
C ASP A 36 5.96 12.29 -2.33
N SER A 37 4.71 11.80 -2.29
CA SER A 37 3.55 12.52 -2.80
C SER A 37 2.26 12.09 -2.12
N VAL A 38 1.31 13.03 -2.05
CA VAL A 38 -0.05 12.79 -1.56
C VAL A 38 -1.05 13.25 -2.62
N THR A 39 -1.87 12.33 -3.11
CA THR A 39 -2.88 12.61 -4.14
C THR A 39 -4.28 12.24 -3.64
N LYS A 40 -5.32 12.84 -4.22
CA LYS A 40 -6.69 12.48 -3.88
C LYS A 40 -7.05 11.14 -4.52
N SER A 41 -7.55 10.20 -3.73
CA SER A 41 -7.96 8.90 -4.27
C SER A 41 -9.20 9.06 -5.15
N ARG A 42 -9.16 8.47 -6.35
CA ARG A 42 -10.33 8.42 -7.26
C ARG A 42 -11.38 7.41 -6.79
N LYS A 43 -10.94 6.38 -6.06
CA LYS A 43 -11.76 5.24 -5.64
C LYS A 43 -12.29 5.39 -4.22
N HIS A 44 -11.50 5.97 -3.33
CA HIS A 44 -11.85 6.13 -1.92
C HIS A 44 -12.06 7.61 -1.58
N LYS A 45 -12.92 7.93 -0.61
CA LYS A 45 -13.10 9.30 -0.11
C LYS A 45 -11.93 9.69 0.82
N GLY A 46 -10.71 9.66 0.28
CA GLY A 46 -9.47 9.84 1.02
C GLY A 46 -8.29 10.18 0.13
N PHE A 47 -7.09 9.91 0.62
CA PHE A 47 -5.83 10.26 -0.03
C PHE A 47 -4.96 9.02 -0.26
N ASN A 48 -4.20 9.06 -1.33
CA ASN A 48 -3.17 8.10 -1.63
C ASN A 48 -1.84 8.71 -1.21
N HIS A 49 -1.18 8.09 -0.24
CA HIS A 49 0.14 8.46 0.21
C HIS A 49 1.13 7.54 -0.49
N ARG A 50 2.08 8.09 -1.24
CA ARG A 50 3.05 7.30 -1.99
C ARG A 50 4.45 7.51 -1.41
N ALA A 51 5.19 6.42 -1.19
CA ALA A 51 6.61 6.46 -0.93
C ALA A 51 7.32 5.25 -1.53
N GLY A 52 8.40 5.51 -2.28
CA GLY A 52 9.19 4.46 -2.91
C GLY A 52 8.35 3.57 -3.82
N ARG A 53 8.32 2.26 -3.51
CA ARG A 53 7.62 1.24 -4.31
C ARG A 53 6.14 1.06 -3.95
N ILE A 54 5.66 1.65 -2.85
CA ILE A 54 4.29 1.43 -2.36
C ILE A 54 3.46 2.71 -2.26
N THR A 55 2.16 2.53 -2.40
CA THR A 55 1.15 3.54 -2.15
C THR A 55 0.13 3.03 -1.14
N CYS A 56 -0.09 3.80 -0.08
CA CYS A 56 -1.07 3.56 0.96
C CYS A 56 -2.33 4.39 0.72
N GLY A 57 -3.48 3.73 0.55
CA GLY A 57 -4.77 4.41 0.51
C GLY A 57 -5.27 4.69 1.92
N VAL A 58 -5.49 5.96 2.24
CA VAL A 58 -5.84 6.45 3.58
C VAL A 58 -7.21 7.14 3.57
N VAL A 59 -8.12 6.70 4.44
CA VAL A 59 -9.44 7.31 4.66
C VAL A 59 -9.63 7.54 6.15
N GLN A 60 -9.78 8.80 6.59
CA GLN A 60 -10.00 9.14 8.00
C GLN A 60 -9.00 8.46 8.95
N HIS A 61 -7.70 8.58 8.66
CA HIS A 61 -6.62 7.90 9.38
C HIS A 61 -6.66 6.36 9.35
N ARG A 62 -7.45 5.75 8.46
CA ARG A 62 -7.44 4.30 8.24
C ARG A 62 -6.74 3.95 6.94
N VAL A 63 -5.75 3.06 7.01
CA VAL A 63 -5.10 2.50 5.81
C VAL A 63 -5.99 1.39 5.28
N VAL A 64 -6.67 1.66 4.17
CA VAL A 64 -7.67 0.75 3.57
C VAL A 64 -7.08 -0.17 2.52
N THR A 65 -5.91 0.16 1.95
CA THR A 65 -5.20 -0.68 0.99
C THR A 65 -3.72 -0.33 0.92
N VAL A 66 -2.90 -1.30 0.50
CA VAL A 66 -1.50 -1.11 0.08
C VAL A 66 -1.39 -1.64 -1.35
N VAL A 67 -0.82 -0.83 -2.24
CA VAL A 67 -0.63 -1.18 -3.65
C VAL A 67 0.77 -0.77 -4.12
N TRP A 68 1.22 -1.35 -5.22
CA TRP A 68 2.43 -0.91 -5.90
C TRP A 68 2.23 0.49 -6.47
N SER A 69 3.23 1.35 -6.30
CA SER A 69 3.22 2.70 -6.88
C SER A 69 3.42 2.73 -8.38
N SER A 70 3.95 1.65 -8.97
CA SER A 70 4.22 1.54 -10.40
C SER A 70 3.89 0.15 -10.92
N LYS A 71 3.60 0.10 -12.22
CA LYS A 71 3.30 -1.16 -12.92
C LYS A 71 4.57 -1.98 -13.08
N GLU A 72 5.70 -1.30 -13.23
CA GLU A 72 7.05 -1.85 -13.27
C GLU A 72 7.34 -2.61 -11.97
N GLY A 73 7.14 -1.97 -10.80
CA GLY A 73 7.37 -2.63 -9.51
C GLY A 73 6.48 -3.86 -9.30
N TRP A 74 5.23 -3.83 -9.79
CA TRP A 74 4.37 -5.01 -9.78
C TRP A 74 4.84 -6.13 -10.74
N ARG A 75 5.40 -5.77 -11.89
CA ARG A 75 5.90 -6.73 -12.87
C ARG A 75 7.21 -7.38 -12.43
N ASP A 76 8.10 -6.61 -11.82
CA ASP A 76 9.39 -7.09 -11.32
C ASP A 76 9.15 -8.14 -10.23
N ASP A 77 8.23 -7.86 -9.29
CA ASP A 77 7.83 -8.79 -8.23
C ASP A 77 7.19 -10.08 -8.78
N LEU A 78 6.40 -9.98 -9.86
CA LEU A 78 5.91 -11.17 -10.58
C LEU A 78 7.01 -11.96 -11.29
N GLY A 79 8.01 -11.26 -11.83
CA GLY A 79 9.16 -11.84 -12.53
C GLY A 79 10.08 -12.64 -11.62
N GLU A 80 10.14 -12.28 -10.34
CA GLU A 80 10.94 -12.97 -9.30
C GLU A 80 10.28 -14.26 -8.75
N GLY A 81 9.14 -14.68 -9.32
CA GLY A 81 8.50 -15.97 -8.98
C GLY A 81 7.50 -15.90 -7.81
N HIS A 82 7.12 -14.70 -7.36
CA HIS A 82 6.04 -14.53 -6.39
C HIS A 82 4.68 -14.73 -7.10
N ALA A 83 4.08 -15.91 -6.90
CA ALA A 83 2.80 -16.27 -7.48
C ALA A 83 1.63 -15.54 -6.78
N TYR A 84 1.25 -14.36 -7.28
CA TYR A 84 0.01 -13.69 -6.85
C TYR A 84 -1.19 -14.35 -7.49
N GLY A 85 -1.60 -15.53 -7.00
CA GLY A 85 -2.75 -16.35 -7.44
C GLY A 85 -3.78 -15.67 -8.36
N GLY A 86 -3.42 -15.49 -9.64
CA GLY A 86 -4.27 -14.89 -10.68
C GLY A 86 -4.66 -13.41 -10.55
N ARG A 87 -3.99 -12.57 -9.75
CA ARG A 87 -4.43 -11.17 -9.51
C ARG A 87 -3.85 -10.17 -10.52
N THR A 88 -4.66 -9.19 -10.95
CA THR A 88 -4.29 -8.11 -11.87
C THR A 88 -3.72 -6.87 -11.15
N TYR A 89 -2.89 -6.09 -11.84
CA TYR A 89 -2.36 -4.81 -11.36
C TYR A 89 -3.49 -3.83 -10.97
N ARG A 90 -3.36 -3.19 -9.81
CA ARG A 90 -4.34 -2.25 -9.23
C ARG A 90 -3.70 -0.96 -8.72
N GLY A 91 -2.57 -0.55 -9.32
CA GLY A 91 -1.81 0.61 -8.84
C GLY A 91 -2.60 1.92 -8.83
N ASP A 92 -1.94 2.92 -8.26
CA ASP A 92 -2.53 4.23 -7.95
C ASP A 92 -2.98 5.04 -9.17
#